data_AF-A0A843DWY5-F1
#
_entry.id   AF-A0A843DWY5-F1
#
_cell.length_a   1.000
_cell.length_b   1.000
_cell.length_c   1.000
_cell.angle_alpha   90.00
_cell.angle_beta   90.00
_cell.angle_gamma   90.00
#
_symmetry.space_group_name_H-M   'P 1'
#
loop_
_entity.id
_entity.type
_entity.pdbx_description
1 polymer ?
#
loop_
_entity_poly.entity_id
_entity_poly.type
_entity_poly.pdbx_seq_one_letter_code
_entity_poly.pdbx_strand_id
1 'polypeptide(L)'
;MTLKRAKSIDELYEEVRDFDYVLTCDAALATALNAKIDDYRLGGFAYTPKQIAGMLETQVLGEKAYSDLETIEAIEKETGFDFAYIHGELENIRDIMK
;
A
#
# COMPACT_ATOMS: atom_id res chain seq x y z
N MET A 1 -14.44 18.70 -20.36
CA MET A 1 -14.85 17.77 -19.27
C MET A 1 -15.53 18.60 -18.20
N THR A 2 -16.72 18.21 -17.77
CA THR A 2 -17.42 18.85 -16.65
C THR A 2 -16.93 18.18 -15.37
N LEU A 3 -16.41 18.96 -14.42
CA LEU A 3 -16.10 18.46 -13.07
C LEU A 3 -17.41 18.02 -12.41
N LYS A 4 -17.54 16.70 -12.18
CA LYS A 4 -18.64 16.14 -11.40
C LYS A 4 -18.31 16.31 -9.91
N ARG A 5 -19.34 16.54 -9.10
CA ARG A 5 -19.21 16.52 -7.64
C ARG A 5 -18.62 15.17 -7.20
N ALA A 6 -17.69 15.21 -6.27
CA ALA A 6 -17.15 14.00 -5.66
C ALA A 6 -18.26 13.24 -4.91
N LYS A 7 -18.28 11.92 -5.07
CA LYS A 7 -19.18 11.04 -4.33
C LYS A 7 -18.71 10.92 -2.89
N SER A 8 -19.66 10.77 -1.98
CA SER A 8 -19.41 10.37 -0.60
C SER A 8 -18.94 8.92 -0.53
N ILE A 9 -18.37 8.52 0.62
CA ILE A 9 -17.96 7.14 0.84
C ILE A 9 -19.14 6.17 0.81
N ASP A 10 -20.30 6.57 1.33
CA ASP A 10 -21.52 5.74 1.29
C ASP A 10 -22.00 5.50 -0.15
N GLU A 11 -22.04 6.55 -0.97
CA GLU A 11 -22.39 6.42 -2.40
C GLU A 11 -21.39 5.52 -3.13
N LEU A 12 -20.10 5.62 -2.82
CA LEU A 12 -19.08 4.75 -3.41
C LEU A 12 -19.28 3.29 -2.96
N TYR A 13 -19.48 3.05 -1.67
CA TYR A 13 -19.67 1.70 -1.13
C TYR A 13 -20.87 1.00 -1.77
N GLU A 14 -22.02 1.66 -1.86
CA GLU A 14 -23.21 1.08 -2.50
C GLU A 14 -22.99 0.75 -3.98
N GLU A 15 -22.15 1.50 -4.70
CA GLU A 15 -21.84 1.19 -6.10
C GLU A 15 -20.92 -0.01 -6.27
N VAL A 16 -20.10 -0.31 -5.25
CA VAL A 16 -19.07 -1.36 -5.36
C VAL A 16 -19.35 -2.59 -4.49
N ARG A 17 -20.36 -2.57 -3.62
CA ARG A 17 -20.65 -3.62 -2.64
C ARG A 17 -20.78 -5.03 -3.23
N ASP A 18 -21.24 -5.13 -4.47
CA ASP A 18 -21.49 -6.40 -5.16
C ASP A 18 -20.23 -7.02 -5.78
N PHE A 19 -19.07 -6.36 -5.70
CA PHE A 19 -17.80 -6.92 -6.12
C PHE A 19 -17.13 -7.70 -4.99
N ASP A 20 -16.33 -8.70 -5.37
CA ASP A 20 -15.53 -9.45 -4.39
C ASP A 20 -14.37 -8.62 -3.84
N TYR A 21 -13.74 -7.83 -4.71
CA TYR A 21 -12.57 -6.98 -4.41
C TYR A 21 -12.65 -5.64 -5.14
N VAL A 22 -12.19 -4.58 -4.47
CA VAL A 22 -12.10 -3.23 -5.02
C VAL A 22 -10.68 -2.70 -4.95
N LEU A 23 -10.14 -2.28 -6.09
CA LEU A 23 -8.84 -1.61 -6.15
C LEU A 23 -9.01 -0.10 -5.92
N THR A 24 -8.26 0.43 -4.96
CA THR A 24 -8.25 1.88 -4.65
C THR A 24 -6.91 2.51 -5.01
N CYS A 25 -6.94 3.80 -5.29
CA CYS A 25 -5.73 4.58 -5.60
C CYS A 25 -4.86 4.82 -4.36
N ASP A 26 -5.47 4.91 -3.18
CA ASP A 26 -4.80 5.20 -1.93
C ASP A 26 -5.39 4.40 -0.75
N ALA A 27 -4.61 4.36 0.33
CA ALA A 27 -4.93 3.58 1.53
C ALA A 27 -6.07 4.20 2.35
N ALA A 28 -6.29 5.51 2.30
CA ALA A 28 -7.35 6.16 3.04
C ALA A 28 -8.71 5.77 2.46
N LEU A 29 -8.86 5.76 1.14
CA LEU A 29 -10.05 5.28 0.47
C LEU A 29 -10.31 3.78 0.71
N ALA A 30 -9.27 2.94 0.65
CA ALA A 30 -9.37 1.52 1.00
C ALA A 30 -9.94 1.35 2.42
N THR A 31 -9.35 2.08 3.37
CA THR A 31 -9.75 2.04 4.79
C THR A 31 -11.20 2.50 4.96
N ALA A 32 -11.58 3.59 4.32
CA ALA A 32 -12.93 4.15 4.41
C ALA A 32 -13.98 3.20 3.84
N LEU A 33 -13.71 2.54 2.71
CA LEU A 33 -14.60 1.53 2.13
C LEU A 33 -14.69 0.28 3.02
N ASN A 34 -13.56 -0.21 3.54
CA ASN A 34 -13.56 -1.36 4.44
C ASN A 34 -14.31 -1.10 5.76
N ALA A 35 -14.32 0.15 6.24
CA ALA A 35 -15.07 0.54 7.43
C ALA A 35 -16.61 0.52 7.21
N LYS A 36 -17.07 0.40 5.97
CA LYS A 36 -18.50 0.29 5.62
C LYS A 36 -19.01 -1.14 5.51
N ILE A 37 -18.11 -2.13 5.56
CA ILE A 37 -18.48 -3.54 5.51
C ILE A 37 -19.41 -3.85 6.69
N ASP A 38 -20.62 -4.29 6.38
CA ASP A 38 -21.66 -4.67 7.33
C ASP A 38 -22.01 -6.17 7.27
N ASP A 39 -21.29 -6.94 6.45
CA ASP A 39 -21.42 -8.38 6.29
C ASP A 39 -20.18 -9.15 6.81
N TYR A 40 -20.34 -10.47 6.95
CA TYR A 40 -19.24 -11.34 7.40
C TYR A 40 -18.38 -11.76 6.20
N ARG A 41 -17.12 -11.30 6.16
CA ARG A 41 -16.14 -11.66 5.10
C ARG A 41 -14.82 -12.15 5.68
N LEU A 42 -14.13 -12.99 4.92
CA LEU A 42 -12.74 -13.37 5.19
C LEU A 42 -11.81 -12.38 4.48
N GLY A 43 -11.03 -11.64 5.25
CA GLY A 43 -10.18 -10.56 4.73
C GLY A 43 -10.93 -9.23 4.55
N GLY A 44 -10.30 -8.31 3.85
CA GLY A 44 -10.86 -7.01 3.48
C GLY A 44 -11.54 -7.05 2.12
N PHE A 45 -12.20 -5.96 1.78
CA PHE A 45 -12.95 -5.75 0.54
C PHE A 45 -12.20 -4.83 -0.43
N ALA A 46 -11.64 -3.74 0.08
CA ALA A 46 -10.92 -2.73 -0.69
C ALA A 46 -9.43 -2.73 -0.38
N TYR A 47 -8.59 -2.67 -1.41
CA TYR A 47 -7.14 -2.67 -1.30
C TYR A 47 -6.48 -1.77 -2.32
N THR A 48 -5.34 -1.20 -1.96
CA THR A 48 -4.42 -0.64 -2.94
C THR A 48 -3.63 -1.74 -3.64
N PRO A 49 -3.14 -1.52 -4.88
CA PRO A 49 -2.22 -2.45 -5.54
C PRO A 49 -0.99 -2.78 -4.68
N LYS A 50 -0.46 -1.80 -3.92
CA LYS A 50 0.68 -2.00 -3.02
C LYS A 50 0.37 -2.98 -1.88
N GLN A 51 -0.82 -2.89 -1.29
CA GLN A 51 -1.26 -3.85 -0.27
C GLN A 51 -1.39 -5.26 -0.84
N ILE A 52 -1.95 -5.41 -2.05
CA ILE A 52 -2.03 -6.71 -2.72
C ILE A 52 -0.64 -7.28 -2.99
N ALA A 53 0.28 -6.46 -3.50
CA ALA A 53 1.66 -6.88 -3.72
C ALA A 53 2.29 -7.39 -2.41
N GLY A 54 2.13 -6.68 -1.29
CA GLY A 54 2.63 -7.12 0.02
C GLY A 54 1.97 -8.40 0.54
N MET A 55 0.70 -8.66 0.22
CA MET A 55 0.06 -9.93 0.60
C MET A 55 0.56 -11.12 -0.22
N LEU A 56 0.99 -10.88 -1.47
CA LEU A 56 1.37 -11.91 -2.43
C LEU A 56 2.89 -12.09 -2.58
N GLU A 57 3.71 -11.20 -2.00
CA GLU A 57 5.15 -11.14 -2.23
C GLU A 57 5.84 -12.49 -1.98
N THR A 58 5.61 -13.13 -0.83
CA THR A 58 6.25 -14.41 -0.50
C THR A 58 5.77 -15.52 -1.42
N GLN A 59 4.49 -15.50 -1.82
CA GLN A 59 3.93 -16.51 -2.74
C GLN A 59 4.51 -16.36 -4.16
N VAL A 60 4.68 -15.12 -4.63
CA VAL A 60 5.06 -14.82 -6.02
C VAL A 60 6.58 -14.80 -6.20
N LEU A 61 7.31 -14.20 -5.25
CA LEU A 61 8.76 -13.99 -5.33
C LEU A 61 9.54 -15.04 -4.54
N GLY A 62 8.89 -15.81 -3.65
CA GLY A 62 9.55 -16.76 -2.75
C GLY A 62 10.18 -16.11 -1.51
N GLU A 63 10.23 -14.78 -1.49
CA GLU A 63 10.73 -13.96 -0.39
C GLU A 63 9.87 -12.70 -0.24
N LYS A 64 9.96 -12.07 0.92
CA LYS A 64 9.28 -10.80 1.19
C LYS A 64 10.13 -9.62 0.73
N ALA A 65 9.48 -8.51 0.36
CA ALA A 65 10.22 -7.26 0.17
C ALA A 65 10.86 -6.84 1.49
N TYR A 66 12.06 -6.26 1.40
CA TYR A 66 12.73 -5.73 2.57
C TYR A 66 11.95 -4.54 3.13
N SER A 67 11.80 -4.51 4.45
CA SER A 67 11.44 -3.28 5.15
C SER A 67 12.55 -2.24 5.02
N ASP A 68 12.25 -0.99 5.37
CA ASP A 68 13.22 0.09 5.39
C ASP A 68 14.45 -0.26 6.23
N LEU A 69 14.23 -0.86 7.41
CA LEU A 69 15.31 -1.27 8.30
C LEU A 69 16.13 -2.41 7.69
N GLU A 70 15.48 -3.45 7.16
CA GLU A 70 16.17 -4.57 6.50
C GLU A 70 16.95 -4.11 5.27
N THR A 71 16.45 -3.11 4.56
CA THR A 71 17.16 -2.47 3.44
C THR A 71 18.43 -1.78 3.92
N ILE A 72 18.35 -0.99 4.99
CA ILE A 72 19.51 -0.31 5.57
C ILE A 72 20.54 -1.33 6.09
N GLU A 73 20.10 -2.33 6.83
CA GLU A 73 20.98 -3.40 7.36
C GLU A 73 21.68 -4.18 6.24
N ALA A 74 20.97 -4.47 5.15
CA ALA A 74 21.56 -5.12 3.98
C ALA A 74 22.64 -4.26 3.32
N ILE A 75 22.38 -2.95 3.14
CA ILE A 75 23.35 -2.02 2.57
C ILE A 75 24.56 -1.84 3.49
N GLU A 76 24.35 -1.71 4.81
CA GLU A 76 25.44 -1.62 5.79
C GLU A 76 26.34 -2.85 5.71
N LYS A 77 25.74 -4.05 5.66
CA LYS A 77 26.49 -5.31 5.54
C LYS A 77 27.29 -5.42 4.24
N GLU A 78 26.77 -4.90 3.14
CA GLU A 78 27.40 -4.99 1.81
C GLU A 78 28.47 -3.91 1.59
N THR A 79 28.26 -2.70 2.12
CA THR A 79 29.09 -1.52 1.82
C THR A 79 30.00 -1.09 2.97
N GLY A 80 29.63 -1.42 4.21
CA GLY A 80 30.30 -0.95 5.43
C GLY A 80 30.03 0.52 5.79
N PHE A 81 29.10 1.19 5.11
CA PHE A 81 28.68 2.54 5.49
C PHE A 81 27.86 2.52 6.78
N ASP A 82 27.96 3.59 7.57
CA ASP A 82 27.19 3.68 8.81
C ASP A 82 25.69 3.89 8.54
N PHE A 83 24.88 3.41 9.49
CA PHE A 83 23.42 3.46 9.43
C PHE A 83 22.87 4.86 9.13
N ALA A 84 23.41 5.91 9.76
CA ALA A 84 22.88 7.26 9.64
C ALA A 84 23.12 7.83 8.23
N TYR A 85 24.30 7.55 7.66
CA TYR A 85 24.59 7.89 6.28
C TYR A 85 23.65 7.19 5.30
N ILE A 86 23.47 5.87 5.43
CA ILE A 86 22.60 5.09 4.53
C ILE A 86 21.15 5.58 4.60
N HIS A 87 20.62 5.77 5.81
CA HIS A 87 19.27 6.29 6.00
C HIS A 87 19.11 7.67 5.34
N GLY A 88 20.09 8.56 5.51
CA GLY A 88 20.08 9.89 4.86
C GLY A 88 20.04 9.80 3.34
N GLU A 89 20.87 8.95 2.74
CA GLU A 89 20.90 8.78 1.28
C GLU A 89 19.64 8.12 0.73
N LEU A 90 19.04 7.17 1.46
CA LEU A 90 17.75 6.59 1.07
C LEU A 90 16.62 7.63 1.04
N GLU A 91 16.56 8.52 2.03
CA GLU A 91 15.57 9.60 2.04
C GLU A 91 15.83 10.60 0.90
N ASN A 92 17.10 10.94 0.62
CA ASN A 92 17.45 11.79 -0.54
C ASN A 92 16.98 11.18 -1.87
N ILE A 93 17.20 9.88 -2.07
CA ILE A 93 16.75 9.16 -3.28
C ILE A 93 15.22 9.17 -3.36
N ARG A 94 14.52 8.91 -2.25
CA ARG A 94 13.06 8.92 -2.19
C ARG A 94 12.47 10.28 -2.54
N ASP A 95 13.09 11.35 -2.08
CA ASP A 95 12.65 12.70 -2.39
C ASP A 95 12.84 13.07 -3.87
N ILE A 96 13.86 12.53 -4.54
CA ILE A 96 14.04 12.68 -5.99
C ILE A 96 12.98 11.91 -6.78
N MET A 97 12.47 10.79 -6.24
CA MET A 97 11.47 9.96 -6.91
C MET A 97 10.02 10.45 -6.75
N LYS A 98 9.77 11.43 -5.88
CA LYS A 98 8.44 12.05 -5.70
C LYS A 98 8.13 13.04 -6.82
#